data_AF-A0A1V2JVX1-F1
#
_entry.id   AF-A0A1V2JVX1-F1
#
_cell.length_a   1.000
_cell.length_b   1.000
_cell.length_c   1.000
_cell.angle_alpha   90.00
_cell.angle_beta   90.00
_cell.angle_gamma   90.00
#
_symmetry.space_group_name_H-M   'P 1'
#
loop_
_entity.id
_entity.type
_entity.pdbx_description
1 polymer ?
#
loop_
_entity_poly.entity_id
_entity_poly.type
_entity_poly.pdbx_seq_one_letter_code
_entity_poly.pdbx_strand_id
1 'polypeptide(L)'
;MDIAHKKNARILRYGHFLKPGGKLLGFHTACACEHYLNHHPPAAQVFYWLGLLSDVAGNALEAQGYYRKALYLDPQHPQALMHLAALLEAQGDNAGARRLQARAARSERADSESKR
;
A
#
# COMPACT_ATOMS: atom_id res chain seq x y z
N MET A 1 -31.78 3.93 -5.39
CA MET A 1 -31.33 2.52 -5.34
C MET A 1 -30.07 2.38 -6.16
N ASP A 2 -29.10 1.68 -5.58
CA ASP A 2 -28.00 0.98 -6.27
C ASP A 2 -26.65 1.66 -6.55
N ILE A 3 -25.82 1.73 -5.50
CA ILE A 3 -24.36 1.93 -5.58
C ILE A 3 -23.64 0.56 -5.64
N ALA A 4 -24.36 -0.58 -5.54
CA ALA A 4 -23.75 -1.90 -5.41
C ALA A 4 -23.28 -2.49 -6.76
N HIS A 5 -23.88 -2.09 -7.89
CA HIS A 5 -23.61 -2.74 -9.18
C HIS A 5 -22.29 -2.34 -9.89
N LYS A 6 -21.57 -1.30 -9.44
CA LYS A 6 -20.25 -0.96 -10.03
C LYS A 6 -19.06 -1.66 -9.36
N LYS A 7 -19.26 -2.40 -8.26
CA LYS A 7 -18.16 -3.02 -7.48
C LYS A 7 -17.67 -4.35 -8.06
N ASN A 8 -18.47 -5.04 -8.88
CA ASN A 8 -18.15 -6.38 -9.38
C ASN A 8 -17.20 -6.44 -10.59
N ALA A 9 -16.78 -5.32 -11.16
CA ALA A 9 -15.87 -5.32 -12.32
C ALA A 9 -14.37 -5.39 -11.96
N ARG A 10 -13.99 -5.29 -10.68
CA ARG A 10 -12.58 -5.29 -10.25
C ARG A 10 -12.05 -6.66 -9.82
N ILE A 11 -12.95 -7.57 -9.46
CA ILE A 11 -12.64 -8.92 -8.95
C ILE A 11 -12.03 -9.80 -10.06
N LEU A 12 -12.28 -9.49 -11.33
CA LEU A 12 -11.74 -10.24 -12.47
C LEU A 12 -10.28 -9.92 -12.80
N ARG A 13 -9.66 -8.88 -12.21
CA ARG A 13 -8.27 -8.51 -12.56
C ARG A 13 -7.19 -9.25 -11.75
N TYR A 14 -7.54 -9.79 -10.58
CA TYR A 14 -6.58 -10.52 -9.73
C TYR A 14 -6.57 -12.04 -9.99
N GLY A 15 -7.42 -12.54 -10.88
CA GLY A 15 -7.57 -13.97 -11.13
C GLY A 15 -6.47 -14.65 -11.95
N HIS A 16 -5.59 -13.91 -12.65
CA HIS A 16 -4.75 -14.52 -13.69
C HIS A 16 -3.23 -14.56 -13.42
N PHE A 17 -2.71 -13.93 -12.36
CA PHE A 17 -1.26 -13.97 -12.13
C PHE A 17 -0.92 -14.15 -10.67
N LEU A 18 -0.93 -15.40 -10.24
CA LEU A 18 -0.62 -15.77 -8.88
C LEU A 18 0.41 -16.90 -9.00
N LYS A 19 1.66 -16.69 -8.55
CA LYS A 19 2.71 -17.72 -8.52
C LYS A 19 2.44 -18.73 -7.41
N PRO A 20 2.58 -20.06 -7.65
CA PRO A 20 2.34 -21.07 -6.62
C PRO A 20 3.42 -20.97 -5.54
N GLY A 21 3.07 -20.41 -4.37
CA GLY A 21 4.00 -20.34 -3.23
C GLY A 21 3.63 -19.34 -2.12
N GLY A 22 2.93 -18.22 -2.42
CA GLY A 22 2.64 -17.15 -1.44
C GLY A 22 1.17 -16.72 -1.32
N LYS A 23 0.25 -17.54 -1.84
CA LYS A 23 -1.07 -17.11 -2.33
C LYS A 23 -2.19 -16.88 -1.31
N LEU A 24 -2.16 -17.57 -0.17
CA LEU A 24 -3.30 -17.57 0.75
C LEU A 24 -3.39 -16.27 1.56
N LEU A 25 -2.26 -15.66 1.90
CA LEU A 25 -2.27 -14.41 2.66
C LEU A 25 -2.82 -13.25 1.82
N GLY A 26 -2.42 -13.18 0.54
CA GLY A 26 -2.78 -12.05 -0.31
C GLY A 26 -4.27 -11.91 -0.61
N PHE A 27 -4.95 -13.04 -0.83
CA PHE A 27 -6.38 -13.07 -1.10
C PHE A 27 -7.21 -12.61 0.11
N HIS A 28 -6.89 -13.12 1.31
CA HIS A 28 -7.59 -12.71 2.53
C HIS A 28 -7.38 -11.22 2.85
N THR A 29 -6.17 -10.71 2.66
CA THR A 29 -5.87 -9.29 2.87
C THR A 29 -6.63 -8.41 1.89
N ALA A 30 -6.74 -8.80 0.61
CA ALA A 30 -7.52 -8.07 -0.38
C ALA A 30 -9.01 -7.98 0.01
N CYS A 31 -9.62 -9.12 0.33
CA CYS A 31 -11.02 -9.17 0.77
C CYS A 31 -11.25 -8.36 2.06
N ALA A 32 -10.33 -8.42 3.04
CA ALA A 32 -10.42 -7.64 4.26
C ALA A 32 -10.31 -6.13 4.00
N CYS A 33 -9.41 -5.71 3.11
CA CYS A 33 -9.26 -4.32 2.70
C CYS A 33 -10.54 -3.80 2.02
N GLU A 34 -11.11 -4.57 1.09
CA GLU A 34 -12.36 -4.20 0.41
C GLU A 34 -13.55 -4.14 1.38
N HIS A 35 -13.66 -5.10 2.29
CA HIS A 35 -14.68 -5.10 3.33
C HIS A 35 -14.53 -3.87 4.23
N TYR A 36 -13.31 -3.54 4.67
CA TYR A 36 -13.05 -2.35 5.46
C TYR A 36 -13.47 -1.07 4.74
N LEU A 37 -13.08 -0.89 3.47
CA LEU A 37 -13.46 0.30 2.70
C LEU A 37 -14.97 0.42 2.44
N ASN A 38 -15.72 -0.68 2.55
CA ASN A 38 -17.18 -0.66 2.42
C ASN A 38 -17.89 -0.20 3.70
N HIS A 39 -17.30 -0.44 4.87
CA HIS A 39 -17.91 -0.16 6.17
C HIS A 39 -17.24 0.98 6.95
N HIS A 40 -16.02 1.35 6.58
CA HIS A 40 -15.21 2.33 7.27
C HIS A 40 -14.63 3.38 6.33
N PRO A 41 -14.27 4.57 6.86
CA PRO A 41 -13.57 5.59 6.10
C PRO A 41 -12.26 5.06 5.52
N PRO A 42 -11.83 5.58 4.35
CA PRO A 42 -10.53 5.25 3.77
C PRO A 42 -9.40 5.55 4.74
N ALA A 43 -8.61 4.52 5.08
CA ALA A 43 -7.47 4.62 5.99
C ALA A 43 -6.16 4.41 5.23
N ALA A 44 -5.10 5.14 5.62
CA ALA A 44 -3.77 5.00 5.04
C ALA A 44 -3.26 3.55 5.07
N GLN A 45 -3.52 2.87 6.19
CA GLN A 45 -3.15 1.47 6.41
C GLN A 45 -3.73 0.52 5.35
N VAL A 46 -4.97 0.76 4.89
CA VAL A 46 -5.62 -0.10 3.89
C VAL A 46 -5.00 0.08 2.51
N PHE A 47 -4.70 1.34 2.14
CA PHE A 47 -3.97 1.60 0.90
C PHE A 47 -2.54 1.04 0.96
N TYR A 48 -1.89 1.05 2.12
CA TYR A 48 -0.62 0.38 2.29
C TYR A 48 -0.73 -1.13 2.02
N TRP A 49 -1.72 -1.81 2.60
CA TRP A 49 -1.93 -3.25 2.36
C TRP A 49 -2.23 -3.56 0.89
N LEU A 50 -3.04 -2.75 0.21
CA LEU A 50 -3.27 -2.87 -1.23
C LEU A 50 -1.97 -2.67 -2.05
N GLY A 51 -1.13 -1.73 -1.64
CA GLY A 51 0.19 -1.51 -2.23
C GLY A 51 1.10 -2.73 -2.08
N LEU A 52 1.14 -3.32 -0.89
CA LEU A 52 1.93 -4.52 -0.60
C LEU A 52 1.46 -5.73 -1.43
N LEU A 53 0.14 -5.88 -1.61
CA LEU A 53 -0.43 -6.92 -2.46
C LEU A 53 -0.04 -6.75 -3.93
N SER A 54 -0.11 -5.51 -4.44
CA SER A 54 0.33 -5.20 -5.81
C SER A 54 1.83 -5.43 -5.98
N ASP A 55 2.64 -5.14 -4.96
CA ASP A 55 4.09 -5.34 -4.98
C ASP A 55 4.44 -6.84 -5.04
N VAL A 56 3.82 -7.66 -4.18
CA VAL A 56 3.95 -9.13 -4.21
C VAL A 56 3.43 -9.73 -5.52
N ALA A 57 2.43 -9.11 -6.15
CA ALA A 57 1.95 -9.50 -7.47
C ALA A 57 2.89 -9.10 -8.62
N GLY A 58 3.98 -8.36 -8.34
CA GLY A 58 4.92 -7.86 -9.35
C GLY A 58 4.45 -6.60 -10.07
N ASN A 59 3.33 -6.01 -9.65
CA ASN A 59 2.75 -4.80 -10.25
C ASN A 59 3.29 -3.54 -9.59
N ALA A 60 4.59 -3.26 -9.75
CA ALA A 60 5.28 -2.14 -9.11
C ALA A 60 4.60 -0.78 -9.35
N LEU A 61 4.11 -0.51 -10.57
CA LEU A 61 3.40 0.75 -10.89
C LEU A 61 2.11 0.92 -10.08
N GLU A 62 1.36 -0.16 -9.89
CA GLU A 62 0.11 -0.12 -9.11
C GLU A 62 0.41 0.01 -7.62
N ALA A 63 1.43 -0.70 -7.13
CA ALA A 63 1.93 -0.59 -5.76
C ALA A 63 2.32 0.85 -5.41
N GLN A 64 3.07 1.53 -6.28
CA GLN A 64 3.41 2.95 -6.10
C GLN A 64 2.16 3.82 -6.00
N GLY A 65 1.16 3.58 -6.86
CA GLY A 65 -0.10 4.32 -6.82
C GLY A 65 -0.81 4.19 -5.48
N TYR A 66 -0.81 2.99 -4.89
CA TYR A 66 -1.41 2.74 -3.59
C TYR A 66 -0.59 3.32 -2.43
N TYR A 67 0.74 3.18 -2.43
CA TYR A 67 1.59 3.80 -1.41
C TYR A 67 1.47 5.33 -1.42
N ARG A 68 1.38 5.96 -2.60
CA ARG A 68 1.15 7.41 -2.68
C ARG A 68 -0.21 7.82 -2.12
N LYS A 69 -1.25 6.99 -2.27
CA LYS A 69 -2.56 7.23 -1.62
C LYS A 69 -2.49 7.06 -0.11
N ALA A 70 -1.75 6.07 0.39
CA ALA A 70 -1.49 5.94 1.81
C ALA A 70 -0.82 7.19 2.37
N LEU A 71 0.21 7.70 1.68
CA LEU A 71 0.92 8.93 2.04
C LEU A 71 0.10 10.21 1.87
N TYR A 72 -0.95 10.19 1.05
CA TYR A 72 -1.88 11.31 0.94
C TYR A 72 -2.75 11.43 2.20
N LEU A 73 -3.15 10.29 2.78
CA LEU A 73 -3.95 10.26 4.00
C LEU A 73 -3.10 10.41 5.26
N ASP A 74 -1.92 9.80 5.27
CA ASP A 74 -0.94 9.90 6.35
C ASP A 74 0.46 10.18 5.74
N PRO A 75 0.86 11.46 5.64
CA PRO A 75 2.14 11.86 5.08
C PRO A 75 3.37 11.34 5.82
N GLN A 76 3.20 10.84 7.05
CA GLN A 76 4.27 10.31 7.88
C GLN A 76 4.23 8.79 8.02
N HIS A 77 3.33 8.11 7.30
CA HIS A 77 3.19 6.66 7.38
C HIS A 77 4.52 5.93 7.10
N PRO A 78 5.20 5.39 8.11
CA PRO A 78 6.60 4.97 7.97
C PRO A 78 6.74 3.78 7.02
N GLN A 79 5.81 2.83 7.09
CA GLN A 79 5.81 1.65 6.21
C GLN A 79 5.64 2.04 4.73
N ALA A 80 4.68 2.91 4.40
CA ALA A 80 4.48 3.34 3.01
C ALA A 80 5.65 4.16 2.48
N LEU A 81 6.30 4.98 3.32
CA LEU A 81 7.51 5.71 2.95
C LEU A 81 8.65 4.74 2.62
N MET A 82 8.86 3.71 3.46
CA MET A 82 9.91 2.71 3.24
C MET A 82 9.67 1.88 1.97
N HIS A 83 8.46 1.36 1.77
CA HIS A 83 8.14 0.55 0.60
C HIS A 83 8.15 1.35 -0.70
N LEU A 84 7.70 2.61 -0.68
CA LEU A 84 7.82 3.48 -1.85
C LEU A 84 9.28 3.84 -2.14
N ALA A 85 10.11 4.03 -1.11
CA ALA A 85 11.55 4.25 -1.29
C ALA A 85 12.22 3.05 -1.96
N ALA A 86 11.96 1.83 -1.48
CA ALA A 86 12.50 0.60 -2.07
C ALA A 86 12.09 0.44 -3.54
N LEU A 87 10.83 0.77 -3.88
CA LEU A 87 10.37 0.76 -5.26
C LEU A 87 11.07 1.80 -6.14
N LEU A 88 11.38 2.99 -5.61
CA LEU A 88 12.13 4.00 -6.35
C LEU A 88 13.59 3.58 -6.53
N GLU A 89 14.23 2.96 -5.54
CA GLU A 89 15.59 2.40 -5.68
C GLU A 89 15.63 1.33 -6.77
N ALA A 90 14.65 0.42 -6.78
CA ALA A 90 14.52 -0.61 -7.79
C ALA A 90 14.32 -0.04 -9.21
N GLN A 91 13.75 1.16 -9.32
CA GLN A 91 13.61 1.89 -10.59
C GLN A 91 14.83 2.76 -10.94
N GLY A 92 15.84 2.81 -10.06
CA GLY A 92 17.05 3.62 -10.23
C GLY A 92 16.95 5.05 -9.69
N ASP A 93 15.78 5.47 -9.18
CA ASP A 93 15.61 6.77 -8.54
C ASP A 93 16.06 6.75 -7.07
N ASN A 94 17.37 6.60 -6.91
CA ASN A 94 18.04 6.64 -5.61
C ASN A 94 17.86 7.99 -4.89
N ALA A 95 17.72 9.08 -5.65
CA ALA A 95 17.54 10.41 -5.07
C ALA A 95 16.15 10.55 -4.42
N GLY A 96 15.10 10.11 -5.11
CA GLY A 96 13.74 10.04 -4.59
C GLY A 96 13.64 9.11 -3.38
N ALA A 97 14.25 7.93 -3.46
CA ALA A 97 14.26 6.98 -2.37
C ALA A 97 14.90 7.52 -1.09
N ARG A 98 16.09 8.11 -1.18
CA ARG A 98 16.78 8.72 -0.03
C ARG A 98 15.94 9.81 0.64
N ARG A 99 15.20 10.60 -0.14
CA ARG A 99 14.29 11.62 0.41
C ARG A 99 13.16 11.00 1.23
N LEU A 100 12.59 9.89 0.75
CA LEU A 100 11.52 9.18 1.45
C LEU A 100 12.04 8.46 2.70
N GLN A 101 13.21 7.80 2.62
CA GLN A 101 13.89 7.21 3.78
C GLN A 101 14.19 8.25 4.86
N ALA A 102 14.69 9.43 4.46
CA ALA A 102 14.94 10.53 5.39
C ALA A 102 13.64 11.04 6.06
N ARG A 103 12.51 11.01 5.36
CA ARG A 103 11.20 11.32 5.95
C ARG A 103 10.77 10.25 6.97
N ALA A 104 10.90 8.98 6.62
CA ALA A 104 10.55 7.87 7.52
C ALA A 104 11.37 7.95 8.82
N ALA A 105 12.68 8.16 8.71
CA ALA A 105 13.58 8.28 9.86
C ALA A 105 13.25 9.48 10.77
N ARG A 106 12.70 10.58 10.22
CA ARG A 106 12.23 11.71 11.04
C ARG A 106 10.97 11.38 11.81
N SER A 107 10.03 10.67 11.18
CA SER A 107 8.79 10.24 11.83
C SER A 107 9.08 9.29 13.00
N GLU A 108 9.98 8.32 12.83
CA GLU A 108 10.34 7.37 13.89
C GLU A 108 11.03 8.05 15.09
N ARG A 109 11.84 9.09 14.84
CA ARG A 109 12.46 9.89 15.91
C ARG A 109 11.43 10.72 16.68
N ALA A 110 10.48 11.33 15.97
CA ALA A 110 9.41 12.09 16.62
C ALA A 110 8.51 11.21 17.49
N ASP A 111 8.15 10.00 17.02
CA ASP A 111 7.34 9.05 17.79
C ASP A 111 8.07 8.48 19.02
N SER A 112 9.40 8.32 18.94
CA SER A 112 10.19 7.81 20.06
C SER A 112 10.47 8.88 21.13
N GLU A 113 10.51 10.16 20.75
CA GLU A 113 10.60 11.29 21.68
C GLU A 113 9.28 11.56 22.40
N SER A 114 8.13 11.34 21.75
CA SER A 114 6.80 11.52 22.38
C SER A 114 6.45 10.47 23.45
N LYS A 115 7.23 9.40 23.58
CA LYS A 115 7.00 8.29 24.54
C LYS A 115 7.95 8.30 25.74
N ARG A 116 8.74 9.36 25.93
CA ARG A 116 9.59 9.59 27.11
C ARG A 116 8.96 10.62 28.02
#